data_AF-A0A7X3LZS4-F1
#
_entry.id   AF-A0A7X3LZS4-F1
#
_cell.length_a   1.000
_cell.length_b   1.000
_cell.length_c   1.000
_cell.angle_alpha   90.00
_cell.angle_beta   90.00
_cell.angle_gamma   90.00
#
_symmetry.space_group_name_H-M   'P 1'
#
loop_
_entity.id
_entity.type
_entity.pdbx_description
1 polymer ?
#
loop_
_entity_poly.entity_id
_entity_poly.type
_entity_poly.pdbx_seq_one_letter_code
_entity_poly.pdbx_strand_id
1 'polypeptide(L)' 'MNNEINWQNYIMQIEKVMNLNLNQASRLELAIQIKYLSDIATPLMAFPLEERLSIAGVYKA' A
#
# COMPACT_ATOMS: atom_id res chain seq x y z
N MET A 1 -6.77 9.57 14.74
CA MET A 1 -7.27 10.18 13.49
C MET A 1 -7.64 9.04 12.55
N ASN A 2 -8.93 8.76 12.36
CA ASN A 2 -9.37 7.86 11.28
C ASN A 2 -9.41 8.69 9.99
N ASN A 3 -8.28 8.74 9.29
CA ASN A 3 -8.29 9.23 7.93
C ASN A 3 -8.78 8.09 7.04
N GLU A 4 -10.06 8.12 6.67
CA GLU A 4 -10.57 7.23 5.64
C GLU A 4 -9.82 7.49 4.34
N ILE A 5 -9.11 6.47 3.85
CA ILE A 5 -8.34 6.58 2.61
C ILE A 5 -9.32 6.50 1.44
N ASN A 6 -9.35 7.53 0.59
CA ASN A 6 -10.01 7.44 -0.70
C ASN A 6 -9.12 6.67 -1.67
N TRP A 7 -9.36 5.36 -1.78
CA TRP A 7 -8.57 4.45 -2.60
C TRP A 7 -8.59 4.78 -4.09
N GLN A 8 -9.69 5.32 -4.63
CA GLN A 8 -9.75 5.72 -6.04
C GLN A 8 -8.78 6.88 -6.33
N ASN A 9 -8.79 7.90 -5.48
CA ASN A 9 -7.87 9.03 -5.61
C ASN A 9 -6.41 8.58 -5.43
N TYR A 10 -6.16 7.67 -4.48
CA TYR A 10 -4.84 7.10 -4.26
C TYR A 10 -4.31 6.35 -5.50
N ILE A 11 -5.12 5.50 -6.12
CA ILE A 11 -4.74 4.80 -7.36
C ILE A 11 -4.45 5.77 -8.49
N MET A 12 -5.27 6.82 -8.68
CA MET A 12 -5.03 7.83 -9.71
C MET A 12 -3.71 8.59 -9.51
N GLN A 13 -3.31 8.81 -8.25
CA GLN A 13 -2.03 9.44 -7.94
C GLN A 13 -0.86 8.50 -8.22
N ILE A 14 -0.95 7.23 -7.78
CA ILE A 14 0.08 6.22 -8.05
C ILE A 14 0.27 5.99 -9.54
N GLU A 15 -0.80 5.92 -10.31
CA GLU A 15 -0.74 5.76 -11.76
C GLU A 15 0.14 6.85 -12.39
N LYS A 16 -0.02 8.11 -11.96
CA LYS A 16 0.79 9.24 -12.42
C LYS A 16 2.24 9.14 -11.96
N VAL A 17 2.47 8.84 -10.67
CA VAL A 17 3.83 8.77 -10.10
C VAL A 17 4.64 7.65 -10.73
N MET A 18 4.00 6.51 -11.01
CA MET A 18 4.65 5.34 -11.59
C MET A 18 4.64 5.32 -13.13
N ASN A 19 4.07 6.37 -13.76
CA ASN A 19 3.93 6.47 -15.21
C ASN A 19 3.26 5.23 -15.85
N LEU A 20 2.17 4.77 -15.24
CA LEU A 20 1.37 3.64 -15.71
C LEU A 20 0.21 4.16 -16.57
N ASN A 21 -0.26 3.33 -17.51
CA ASN A 21 -1.46 3.62 -18.29
C ASN A 21 -2.53 2.56 -17.98
N LEU A 22 -3.38 2.85 -17.00
CA LEU A 22 -4.44 1.95 -16.57
C LEU A 22 -5.77 2.36 -17.20
N ASN A 23 -6.48 1.38 -17.74
CA ASN A 23 -7.87 1.60 -18.14
C ASN A 23 -8.77 1.69 -16.91
N GLN A 24 -10.01 2.13 -17.11
CA GLN A 24 -10.97 2.33 -16.02
C GLN A 24 -11.28 1.03 -15.25
N ALA A 25 -11.42 -0.10 -15.94
CA ALA A 25 -11.72 -1.38 -15.30
C ALA A 25 -10.56 -1.82 -14.38
N SER A 26 -9.32 -1.71 -14.86
CA SER A 26 -8.13 -2.02 -14.07
C SER A 26 -7.99 -1.12 -12.84
N ARG A 27 -8.30 0.19 -12.96
CA ARG A 27 -8.30 1.10 -11.81
C ARG A 27 -9.31 0.71 -10.73
N LEU A 28 -10.52 0.34 -11.14
CA LEU A 28 -11.57 -0.07 -10.20
C LEU A 28 -11.20 -1.35 -9.47
N GLU A 29 -10.72 -2.35 -10.21
CA GLU A 29 -10.28 -3.61 -9.62
C GLU A 29 -9.13 -3.40 -8.64
N LEU A 30 -8.13 -2.59 -9.02
CA LEU A 30 -6.98 -2.31 -8.17
C LEU A 30 -7.40 -1.59 -6.88
N ALA A 31 -8.39 -0.69 -6.92
CA ALA A 31 -8.92 -0.04 -5.72
C ALA A 31 -9.58 -1.04 -4.75
N ILE A 32 -10.29 -2.04 -5.27
CA ILE A 32 -10.88 -3.12 -4.46
C ILE A 32 -9.76 -3.96 -3.82
N GLN A 33 -8.79 -4.39 -4.61
CA GLN A 33 -7.71 -5.25 -4.14
C GLN A 33 -6.81 -4.55 -3.12
N ILE A 34 -6.46 -3.27 -3.33
CA ILE A 34 -5.67 -2.52 -2.35
C ILE A 34 -6.44 -2.32 -1.04
N LYS A 35 -7.75 -2.04 -1.09
CA LYS A 35 -8.56 -1.97 0.13
C LYS A 35 -8.48 -3.28 0.90
N TYR A 36 -8.67 -4.41 0.22
CA TYR A 36 -8.57 -5.72 0.84
C TYR A 36 -7.17 -6.00 1.43
N LEU A 37 -6.10 -5.65 0.70
CA LEU A 37 -4.73 -5.77 1.21
C LEU A 37 -4.48 -4.87 2.42
N SER A 38 -5.11 -3.70 2.50
CA SER A 38 -4.99 -2.81 3.66
C SER A 38 -5.57 -3.44 4.92
N ASP A 39 -6.68 -4.18 4.78
CA ASP A 39 -7.27 -4.92 5.88
C ASP A 39 -6.33 -6.06 6.32
N ILE A 40 -5.74 -6.80 5.37
CA ILE A 40 -4.76 -7.86 5.65
C ILE A 40 -3.48 -7.29 6.31
N ALA A 41 -3.06 -6.09 5.94
CA ALA A 41 -1.88 -5.45 6.49
C ALA A 41 -2.12 -4.86 7.89
N THR A 42 -3.37 -4.74 8.34
CA THR A 42 -3.72 -4.12 9.63
C THR A 42 -2.97 -4.78 10.82
N PRO A 43 -2.90 -6.11 10.94
CA PRO A 43 -2.14 -6.76 12.02
C PRO A 43 -0.63 -6.48 11.95
N LEU A 44 -0.06 -6.35 10.74
CA LEU A 44 1.35 -6.02 10.57
C LEU A 44 1.64 -4.59 11.03
N MET A 45 0.75 -3.65 10.72
CA MET A 45 0.87 -2.25 11.17
C MET A 45 0.64 -2.09 12.68
N ALA A 46 -0.13 -2.99 13.29
CA ALA A 46 -0.35 -3.01 14.74
C ALA A 46 0.80 -3.66 15.52
N PHE A 47 1.70 -4.38 14.84
CA PHE A 47 2.85 -5.01 15.49
C PHE A 47 3.87 -3.95 15.93
N PRO A 48 4.28 -3.92 17.22
CA PRO A 48 5.22 -2.92 17.70
C PRO A 48 6.60 -3.15 17.06
N LEU A 49 7.13 -2.12 16.41
CA LEU A 49 8.47 -2.14 15.85
C LEU A 49 9.46 -1.60 16.88
N GLU A 50 10.52 -2.37 17.18
CA GLU A 50 11.63 -1.88 17.98
C GLU A 50 12.46 -0.87 17.17
N GLU A 51 13.10 0.08 17.86
CA GLU A 51 13.82 1.23 17.26
C GLU A 51 14.95 0.82 16.28
N ARG A 52 15.45 -0.43 16.39
CA ARG A 52 16.45 -1.03 15.50
C ARG A 52 16.08 -2.46 15.13
N LEU A 53 14.93 -2.65 14.48
CA LEU A 53 14.72 -3.90 13.76
C LEU A 53 15.69 -3.98 12.58
N SER A 54 16.70 -4.82 12.71
CA SER A 54 17.50 -5.23 11.56
C SER A 54 16.58 -5.96 10.59
N ILE A 55 16.46 -5.45 9.36
CA ILE A 55 15.73 -6.14 8.29
C ILE A 55 16.25 -7.58 8.16
N ALA A 56 15.37 -8.52 7.81
CA ALA A 56 15.68 -9.96 7.76
C ALA A 56 16.83 -10.34 6.80
N GLY A 57 17.37 -9.39 6.04
CA GLY A 57 18.60 -9.53 5.26
C GLY A 57 19.53 -8.34 5.47
N VAL A 58 20.49 -8.46 6.38
CA VAL A 58 21.64 -7.55 6.41
C VAL A 58 22.53 -7.92 5.23
N TYR A 59 22.57 -7.06 4.22
CA TYR A 59 23.53 -7.19 3.12
C TYR A 59 24.95 -7.13 3.70
N LYS A 60 25.73 -8.19 3.49
CA LYS A 60 27.16 -8.21 3.80
C LYS A 60 27.89 -7.97 2.47
N ALA A 61 28.50 -6.79 2.34
CA ALA A 61 29.40 -6.46 1.24
C ALA A 61 30.71 -7.23 1.35
#